data_AF-A0A0L0GGY9-F1
#
_entry.id   AF-A0A0L0GGY9-F1
#
_cell.length_a   1.000
_cell.length_b   1.000
_cell.length_c   1.000
_cell.angle_alpha   90.00
_cell.angle_beta   90.00
_cell.angle_gamma   90.00
#
_symmetry.space_group_name_H-M   'P 1'
#
loop_
_entity.id
_entity.type
_entity.pdbx_description
1 polymer ?
#
loop_
_entity_poly.entity_id
_entity_poly.type
_entity_poly.pdbx_seq_one_letter_code
_entity_poly.pdbx_strand_id
1 'polypeptide(L)'
;MGMTSSYLSAIETGKRAVTKPVLDSIISYLNADEKQKEKLISAARDSQQSVEISLSGKNDHAREVAIAFARSFDELNEEDFRNLRQILNRKQQ
;
A
#
# COMPACT_ATOMS: atom_id res chain seq x y z
N MET A 1 23.93 4.66 -4.51
CA MET A 1 22.83 3.96 -3.80
C MET A 1 22.96 3.96 -2.29
N GLY A 2 24.16 3.98 -1.68
CA GLY A 2 24.34 4.18 -0.21
C GLY A 2 23.72 3.12 0.72
N MET A 3 23.04 2.11 0.18
CA MET A 3 22.36 1.03 0.90
C MET A 3 23.22 -0.23 0.93
N THR A 4 23.11 -1.01 2.01
CA THR A 4 23.77 -2.32 2.11
C THR A 4 23.06 -3.35 1.22
N SER A 5 23.82 -4.35 0.74
CA SER A 5 23.25 -5.48 0.00
C SER A 5 22.16 -6.21 0.82
N SER A 6 22.33 -6.32 2.15
CA SER A 6 21.34 -6.91 3.05
C SER A 6 20.04 -6.11 3.12
N TYR A 7 20.11 -4.78 3.06
CA TYR A 7 18.93 -3.91 3.07
C TYR A 7 18.14 -4.02 1.75
N LEU A 8 18.85 -4.04 0.62
CA LEU A 8 18.23 -4.24 -0.70
C LEU A 8 17.57 -5.63 -0.80
N SER A 9 18.25 -6.68 -0.36
CA SER A 9 17.68 -8.04 -0.33
C SER A 9 16.42 -8.14 0.55
N ALA A 10 16.38 -7.44 1.68
CA ALA A 10 15.18 -7.40 2.53
C ALA A 10 13.99 -6.74 1.82
N ILE A 11 14.22 -5.76 0.95
CA ILE A 11 13.19 -5.13 0.13
C ILE A 11 12.75 -6.08 -0.99
N GLU A 12 13.70 -6.68 -1.71
CA GLU A 12 13.42 -7.63 -2.82
C GLU A 12 12.64 -8.87 -2.37
N THR A 13 12.85 -9.30 -1.12
CA THR A 13 12.15 -10.44 -0.51
C THR A 13 10.87 -10.06 0.23
N GLY A 14 10.46 -8.78 0.18
CA GLY A 14 9.24 -8.30 0.84
C GLY A 14 9.31 -8.21 2.37
N LYS A 15 10.49 -8.43 2.98
CA LYS A 15 10.70 -8.29 4.43
C LYS A 15 10.73 -6.82 4.88
N ARG A 16 10.92 -5.88 3.95
CA ARG A 16 10.84 -4.43 4.18
C ARG A 16 10.08 -3.75 3.04
N ALA A 17 9.24 -2.78 3.41
CA ALA A 17 8.49 -2.00 2.43
C ALA A 17 9.41 -1.12 1.58
N VAL A 18 9.05 -0.95 0.30
CA VAL A 18 9.67 0.03 -0.60
C VAL A 18 9.19 1.42 -0.18
N THR A 19 10.07 2.20 0.42
CA THR A 19 9.78 3.61 0.76
C THR A 19 10.04 4.52 -0.43
N LYS A 20 9.39 5.68 -0.48
CA LYS A 20 9.62 6.68 -1.54
C LYS A 20 11.11 7.05 -1.71
N PRO A 21 11.89 7.34 -0.65
CA PRO A 21 13.32 7.64 -0.80
C PRO A 21 14.13 6.49 -1.41
N VAL A 22 13.78 5.24 -1.09
CA VAL A 22 14.43 4.05 -1.66
C VAL A 22 14.08 3.92 -3.15
N LEU A 23 12.81 4.07 -3.49
CA LEU A 23 12.35 4.05 -4.88
C LEU A 23 13.02 5.15 -5.72
N ASP A 24 13.07 6.37 -5.20
CA ASP A 24 13.74 7.51 -5.84
C ASP A 24 15.24 7.23 -6.05
N SER A 25 15.90 6.60 -5.07
CA SER A 25 17.31 6.18 -5.18
C SER A 25 17.51 5.12 -6.27
N ILE A 26 16.59 4.16 -6.38
CA ILE A 26 16.62 3.10 -7.39
C ILE A 26 16.45 3.67 -8.80
N ILE A 27 15.44 4.52 -8.99
CA ILE A 27 15.16 5.21 -10.26
C ILE A 27 16.39 6.02 -10.71
N SER A 28 16.99 6.78 -9.79
CA SER A 28 18.16 7.62 -10.08
C SER A 28 19.38 6.79 -10.46
N TYR A 29 19.69 5.71 -9.74
CA TYR A 29 20.85 4.87 -10.02
C TYR A 29 20.74 4.09 -11.33
N LEU A 30 19.52 3.62 -11.66
CA LEU A 30 19.27 2.95 -12.94
C LEU A 30 19.24 3.93 -14.11
N ASN A 31 19.25 5.25 -13.85
CA ASN A 31 19.00 6.30 -14.82
C ASN A 31 17.77 5.99 -15.67
N ALA A 32 16.70 5.57 -15.00
CA ALA A 32 15.51 5.00 -15.62
C ALA A 32 14.78 6.05 -16.47
N ASP A 33 14.38 5.66 -17.67
CA ASP A 33 13.48 6.48 -18.50
C ASP A 33 12.08 6.57 -17.88
N GLU A 34 11.23 7.46 -18.41
CA GLU A 34 9.89 7.69 -17.84
C GLU A 34 9.02 6.42 -17.84
N LYS A 35 9.17 5.54 -18.85
CA LYS A 35 8.40 4.28 -18.90
C LYS A 35 8.87 3.30 -17.83
N GLN A 36 10.18 3.18 -17.62
CA GLN A 36 10.77 2.35 -16.58
C GLN A 36 10.40 2.87 -15.20
N LYS A 37 10.43 4.18 -15.00
CA LYS A 37 10.02 4.86 -13.78
C LYS A 37 8.55 4.61 -13.44
N GLU A 38 7.64 4.74 -14.40
CA GLU A 38 6.22 4.39 -14.19
C GLU A 38 6.06 2.93 -13.78
N LYS A 39 6.78 2.02 -14.44
CA LYS A 39 6.75 0.59 -14.10
C LYS A 39 7.25 0.33 -12.68
N LEU A 40 8.33 0.98 -12.26
CA LEU A 40 8.88 0.87 -10.91
C LEU A 40 7.92 1.43 -9.85
N ILE A 41 7.26 2.56 -10.14
CA ILE A 41 6.26 3.15 -9.26
C ILE A 41 5.04 2.24 -9.12
N SER A 42 4.55 1.65 -10.22
CA SER A 42 3.44 0.69 -10.17
C SER A 42 3.83 -0.53 -9.35
N ALA A 43 4.97 -1.15 -9.64
CA ALA A 43 5.45 -2.33 -8.93
C ALA A 43 5.64 -2.07 -7.43
N ALA A 44 6.15 -0.88 -7.06
CA ALA A 44 6.28 -0.50 -5.66
C ALA A 44 4.91 -0.40 -4.96
N ARG A 45 3.88 0.12 -5.64
CA ARG A 45 2.50 0.15 -5.10
C ARG A 45 1.94 -1.26 -4.95
N ASP A 46 2.07 -2.09 -5.98
CA ASP A 46 1.54 -3.45 -5.99
C ASP A 46 2.22 -4.35 -4.95
N SER A 47 3.47 -4.05 -4.61
CA SER A 47 4.24 -4.74 -3.56
C SER A 47 3.87 -4.34 -2.13
N GLN A 48 3.03 -3.33 -1.92
CA GLN A 48 2.65 -2.88 -0.58
C GLN A 48 1.81 -3.97 0.12
N GLN A 49 2.29 -4.42 1.27
CA GLN A 49 1.61 -5.44 2.08
C GLN A 49 0.65 -4.85 3.10
N SER A 50 0.63 -3.52 3.25
CA SER A 50 -0.17 -2.82 4.24
C SER A 50 -0.72 -1.52 3.66
N VAL A 51 -1.92 -1.15 4.07
CA VAL A 51 -2.53 0.15 3.76
C VAL A 51 -2.70 0.94 5.05
N GLU A 52 -2.32 2.22 5.03
CA GLU A 52 -2.52 3.14 6.15
C GLU A 52 -3.76 4.00 5.91
N ILE A 53 -4.67 4.05 6.88
CA ILE A 53 -5.86 4.90 6.85
C ILE A 53 -5.72 5.98 7.93
N SER A 54 -5.60 7.24 7.51
CA SER A 54 -5.54 8.37 8.46
C SER A 54 -6.89 8.64 9.10
N LEU A 55 -6.91 8.64 10.44
CA LEU A 55 -8.09 8.93 11.26
C LEU A 55 -8.13 10.40 11.74
N SER A 56 -7.19 11.23 11.31
CA SER A 56 -7.14 12.64 11.69
C SER A 56 -8.35 13.39 11.12
N GLY A 57 -9.01 14.18 11.97
CA GLY A 57 -10.21 14.96 11.60
C GLY A 57 -11.47 14.11 11.30
N LYS A 58 -11.45 12.80 11.58
CA LYS A 58 -12.63 11.94 11.48
C LYS A 58 -13.41 11.92 12.79
N ASN A 59 -14.74 11.80 12.71
CA ASN A 59 -15.59 11.65 13.89
C ASN A 59 -15.44 10.25 14.51
N ASP A 60 -15.94 10.10 15.73
CA ASP A 60 -15.80 8.86 16.51
C ASP A 60 -16.40 7.65 15.80
N HIS A 61 -17.55 7.84 15.14
CA HIS A 61 -18.19 6.77 14.37
C HIS A 61 -17.31 6.25 13.22
N ALA A 62 -16.73 7.15 12.42
CA ALA A 62 -15.83 6.77 11.33
C ALA A 62 -14.57 6.07 11.85
N ARG A 63 -14.07 6.48 13.03
CA ARG A 63 -12.95 5.84 13.71
C ARG A 63 -13.31 4.42 14.17
N GLU A 64 -14.46 4.23 14.79
CA GLU A 64 -14.95 2.91 15.22
C GLU A 64 -15.09 1.95 14.05
N VAL A 65 -15.70 2.40 12.95
CA VAL A 65 -15.87 1.59 11.72
C VAL A 65 -14.51 1.19 11.14
N ALA A 66 -13.54 2.12 11.06
CA ALA A 66 -12.21 1.82 10.55
C ALA A 66 -11.48 0.77 11.41
N ILE A 67 -11.59 0.87 12.74
CA ILE A 67 -10.99 -0.09 13.68
C ILE A 67 -11.67 -1.47 13.57
N ALA A 68 -13.01 -1.50 13.52
CA ALA A 68 -13.76 -2.74 13.36
C ALA A 68 -13.40 -3.45 12.04
N PHE A 69 -13.32 -2.69 10.95
CA PHE A 69 -12.87 -3.21 9.66
C PHE A 69 -11.47 -3.81 9.74
N ALA A 70 -10.50 -3.09 10.33
CA ALA A 70 -9.12 -3.59 10.45
C ALA A 70 -9.03 -4.88 11.29
N ARG A 71 -9.84 -5.03 12.34
CA ARG A 71 -9.86 -6.23 13.19
C ARG A 71 -10.46 -7.45 12.50
N SER A 72 -11.54 -7.25 11.75
CA SER A 72 -12.28 -8.34 11.12
C SER A 72 -11.80 -8.66 9.70
N PHE A 73 -10.87 -7.88 9.14
CA PHE A 73 -10.47 -7.99 7.74
C PHE A 73 -10.07 -9.41 7.31
N ASP A 74 -9.26 -10.08 8.13
CA ASP A 74 -8.78 -11.44 7.86
C ASP A 74 -9.85 -12.53 8.05
N GLU A 75 -10.97 -12.19 8.68
CA GLU A 75 -12.10 -13.09 8.95
C GLU A 75 -13.23 -12.96 7.90
N LEU A 76 -13.18 -11.93 7.05
CA LEU A 76 -14.18 -11.69 6.01
C LEU A 76 -14.08 -12.74 4.90
N ASN A 77 -15.23 -13.22 4.44
CA ASN A 77 -15.31 -14.11 3.28
C ASN A 77 -15.61 -13.34 1.98
N GLU A 78 -15.59 -14.05 0.86
CA GLU A 78 -15.88 -13.50 -0.48
C GLU A 78 -17.25 -12.80 -0.59
N GLU A 79 -18.27 -13.27 0.13
CA GLU A 79 -19.58 -12.62 0.17
C GLU A 79 -19.53 -11.29 0.94
N ASP A 80 -18.84 -11.27 2.09
CA ASP A 80 -18.63 -10.05 2.87
C ASP A 80 -17.89 -8.99 2.05
N PHE A 81 -16.84 -9.37 1.32
CA PHE A 81 -16.12 -8.45 0.44
C PHE A 81 -16.98 -7.91 -0.70
N ARG A 82 -17.85 -8.75 -1.30
CA ARG A 82 -18.81 -8.29 -2.31
C ARG A 82 -19.76 -7.24 -1.74
N ASN A 83 -20.31 -7.50 -0.55
CA ASN A 83 -21.22 -6.59 0.13
C ASN A 83 -20.53 -5.27 0.52
N LEU A 84 -19.32 -5.35 1.07
CA LEU A 84 -18.50 -4.19 1.41
C LEU A 84 -18.20 -3.33 0.18
N ARG A 85 -17.84 -3.96 -0.95
CA ARG A 85 -17.60 -3.26 -2.22
C ARG A 85 -18.86 -2.54 -2.73
N GLN A 86 -20.04 -3.13 -2.59
CA GLN A 86 -21.30 -2.47 -2.95
C GLN A 86 -21.56 -1.23 -2.08
N ILE A 87 -21.30 -1.32 -0.76
CA ILE A 87 -21.46 -0.20 0.16
C ILE A 87 -20.52 0.95 -0.21
N LEU A 88 -19.25 0.65 -0.52
CA LEU A 88 -18.25 1.66 -0.86
C LEU A 88 -18.51 2.32 -2.22
N ASN A 89 -18.99 1.55 -3.21
CA ASN A 89 -19.26 2.06 -4.55
C ASN A 89 -20.60 2.80 -4.69
N ARG A 90 -21.51 2.66 -3.71
CA ARG A 90 -22.80 3.39 -3.69
C ARG A 90 -22.68 4.91 -3.69
N LYS A 91 -21.53 5.47 -3.29
CA LYS A 91 -21.26 6.93 -3.28
C LYS A 91 -20.59 7.44 -4.56
N GLN A 92 -20.22 6.56 -5.50
CA GLN A 92 -19.60 6.94 -6.78
C GLN A 92 -20.61 7.03 -7.95
N GLN A 93 -21.91 6.89 -7.66
CA GLN A 93 -23.03 7.16 -8.57
C GLN A 93 -23.77 8.41 -8.09
#